data_AF-A0A6G1HZC1-F1
#
_entry.id   AF-A0A6G1HZC1-F1
#
_cell.length_a   1.000
_cell.length_b   1.000
_cell.length_c   1.000
_cell.angle_alpha   90.00
_cell.angle_beta   90.00
_cell.angle_gamma   90.00
#
_symmetry.space_group_name_H-M   'P 1'
#
loop_
_entity.id
_entity.type
_entity.pdbx_description
1 polymer ?
#
loop_
_entity_poly.entity_id
_entity_poly.type
_entity_poly.pdbx_seq_one_letter_code
_entity_poly.pdbx_strand_id
1 'polypeptide(L)'
;MSAILASTPGILRGARYAGAQYTTTAQIQAWKERWSKWVAGEEPAPKEPPQAGSVYQTLRDHHPASESASDSEPQPKDSLDGVWGLGTLTHAELFNYEPIPGAPRPPSISSTNAQPHSVNHLPPESLWSGDVRRSKARGEWSEKKLGMMELCVARLVTKLCINVDLHDQPPSNLLALPEVLRKVARLTLQNQKTLVMNLSFEIKHAQHLKPWERPDPMDLPIRYPKYSSVQGEEKIQARRQLNHTVKELFDLYEQGRLSHKSLVIRICQALLESTAAPTVHTWNLLAVGFAQDTSQHHNIADSLIELLLEIKLRPNELTCAIILRSFRTRKLEDLFAQFIGLMRGHGNGLMLANYDIKITPASSGRLTKKGYTSKILQAAQPNPLILREIIRGVLDFSGLEAAMDVWTNFNQNGWGLDFECCSALLLQCVKARDWERGMKIWAEVEELLVTGEEEPLDLLAARLAFTVACDRQDVFLGLYENSTRRRDWVDLTERTKHLLQVYAPDKVAEDGQAEGSAADEAVSLEPSPLGNAPPTV
;
A
#
# COMPACT_ATOMS: atom_id res chain seq x y z
N MET A 1 -16.14 -33.01 16.02
CA MET A 1 -15.72 -31.68 16.53
C MET A 1 -15.69 -31.59 18.05
N SER A 2 -16.29 -32.53 18.80
CA SER A 2 -16.34 -32.55 20.29
C SER A 2 -15.10 -33.05 21.04
N ALA A 3 -13.92 -33.23 20.43
CA ALA A 3 -12.76 -33.83 21.11
C ALA A 3 -11.58 -32.88 21.41
N ILE A 4 -11.68 -31.58 21.13
CA ILE A 4 -10.53 -30.65 21.20
C ILE A 4 -10.76 -29.43 22.12
N LEU A 5 -11.94 -29.23 22.70
CA LEU A 5 -12.25 -28.03 23.52
C LEU A 5 -12.11 -28.21 25.04
N ALA A 6 -11.46 -29.28 25.51
CA ALA A 6 -11.26 -29.54 26.94
C ALA A 6 -9.81 -29.27 27.41
N SER A 7 -9.28 -28.06 27.18
CA SER A 7 -8.20 -27.52 28.01
C SER A 7 -8.10 -26.00 27.85
N THR A 8 -8.38 -25.26 28.93
CA THR A 8 -7.75 -24.01 29.42
C THR A 8 -8.78 -23.17 30.18
N PRO A 9 -8.70 -23.02 31.51
CA PRO A 9 -9.50 -22.03 32.22
C PRO A 9 -8.67 -20.78 32.57
N GLY A 10 -9.21 -19.61 32.23
CA GLY A 10 -8.98 -18.40 33.04
C GLY A 10 -8.70 -17.09 32.31
N ILE A 11 -9.48 -16.09 32.72
CA ILE A 11 -9.23 -14.63 32.69
C ILE A 11 -9.83 -13.86 31.51
N LEU A 12 -11.03 -13.30 31.71
CA LEU A 12 -11.46 -12.04 31.09
C LEU A 12 -12.22 -11.18 32.11
N ARG A 13 -11.57 -10.11 32.60
CA ARG A 13 -12.23 -8.93 33.18
C ARG A 13 -12.30 -7.87 32.09
N GLY A 14 -13.50 -7.34 31.85
CA GLY A 14 -13.76 -6.31 30.86
C GLY A 14 -13.14 -4.97 31.20
N ALA A 15 -12.52 -4.34 30.21
CA ALA A 15 -12.19 -2.93 30.19
C ALA A 15 -13.12 -2.22 29.18
N ARG A 16 -13.85 -1.21 29.67
CA ARG A 16 -14.61 -0.28 28.83
C ARG A 16 -13.62 0.68 28.17
N TYR A 17 -13.51 0.63 26.84
CA TYR A 17 -12.71 1.56 26.05
C TYR A 17 -13.52 2.83 25.73
N ALA A 18 -12.98 3.98 26.13
CA ALA A 18 -13.39 5.31 25.67
C ALA A 18 -12.15 5.94 25.03
N GLY A 19 -12.19 6.25 23.73
CA GLY A 19 -11.04 6.91 23.09
C GLY A 19 -10.93 6.92 21.57
N ALA A 20 -11.91 6.42 20.79
CA ALA A 20 -11.94 6.67 19.35
C ALA A 20 -12.95 7.80 19.07
N GLN A 21 -12.50 8.89 18.45
CA GLN A 21 -13.41 9.85 17.84
C GLN A 21 -14.15 9.12 16.73
N TYR A 22 -15.37 8.65 17.01
CA TYR A 22 -16.22 8.02 16.01
C TYR A 22 -16.47 9.03 14.89
N THR A 23 -16.13 8.67 13.66
CA THR A 23 -16.69 9.30 12.47
C THR A 23 -18.20 9.26 12.61
N THR A 24 -18.82 10.43 12.61
CA THR A 24 -20.27 10.53 12.80
C THR A 24 -20.98 9.83 11.64
N THR A 25 -22.16 9.23 11.89
CA THR A 25 -23.00 8.65 10.83
C THR A 25 -23.25 9.64 9.68
N ALA A 26 -23.28 10.95 9.99
CA ALA A 26 -23.39 12.02 9.00
C ALA A 26 -22.14 12.14 8.09
N GLN A 27 -20.92 11.98 8.62
CA GLN A 27 -19.69 11.99 7.82
C GLN A 27 -19.63 10.78 6.89
N ILE A 28 -19.97 9.59 7.41
CA ILE A 28 -20.04 8.37 6.59
C ILE A 28 -21.07 8.54 5.47
N GLN A 29 -22.24 9.10 5.77
CA GLN A 29 -23.28 9.31 4.76
C GLN A 29 -22.90 10.38 3.73
N ALA A 30 -22.28 11.47 4.15
CA ALA A 30 -21.77 12.51 3.26
C ALA A 30 -20.67 11.95 2.34
N TRP A 31 -19.81 11.08 2.87
CA TRP A 31 -18.79 10.41 2.07
C TRP A 31 -19.41 9.41 1.09
N LYS A 32 -20.35 8.56 1.54
CA LYS A 32 -21.09 7.65 0.65
C LYS A 32 -21.76 8.40 -0.50
N GLU A 33 -22.40 9.53 -0.21
CA GLU A 33 -23.08 10.34 -1.23
C GLU A 33 -22.06 10.98 -2.20
N ARG A 34 -20.99 11.59 -1.67
CA ARG A 34 -19.91 12.18 -2.48
C ARG A 34 -19.27 11.12 -3.36
N TRP A 35 -18.95 9.97 -2.80
CA TRP A 35 -18.36 8.85 -3.49
C TRP A 35 -19.29 8.29 -4.57
N SER A 36 -20.58 8.09 -4.28
CA SER A 36 -21.58 7.63 -5.24
C SER A 36 -21.68 8.56 -6.44
N LYS A 37 -21.77 9.88 -6.22
CA LYS A 37 -21.74 10.90 -7.27
C LYS A 37 -20.45 10.86 -8.08
N TRP A 38 -19.34 10.53 -7.43
CA TRP A 38 -18.03 10.43 -8.07
C TRP A 38 -17.89 9.16 -8.93
N VAL A 39 -18.36 8.02 -8.43
CA VAL A 39 -18.43 6.75 -9.16
C VAL A 39 -19.32 6.89 -10.39
N ALA A 40 -20.42 7.63 -10.28
CA ALA A 40 -21.33 7.92 -11.37
C ALA A 40 -20.78 8.96 -12.38
N GLY A 41 -19.66 9.62 -12.07
CA GLY A 41 -19.12 10.72 -12.89
C GLY A 41 -20.02 11.96 -12.94
N GLU A 42 -20.99 12.06 -12.02
CA GLU A 42 -21.99 13.13 -11.95
C GLU A 42 -21.45 14.38 -11.24
N GLU A 43 -20.48 14.22 -10.34
CA GLU A 43 -19.81 15.36 -9.74
C GLU A 43 -18.65 15.81 -10.65
N PRO A 44 -18.70 17.00 -11.27
CA PRO A 44 -17.50 17.57 -11.84
C PRO A 44 -16.50 17.70 -10.70
N ALA A 45 -15.26 17.23 -10.93
CA ALA A 45 -14.15 17.53 -10.03
C ALA A 45 -14.25 19.01 -9.61
N PRO A 46 -14.01 19.36 -8.32
CA PRO A 46 -14.23 20.71 -7.83
C PRO A 46 -13.70 21.74 -8.83
N LYS A 47 -14.42 22.86 -8.99
CA LYS A 47 -14.25 23.81 -10.13
C LYS A 47 -12.80 24.27 -10.35
N GLU A 48 -11.97 24.20 -9.31
CA GLU A 48 -10.53 24.10 -9.45
C GLU A 48 -10.10 22.65 -9.19
N PRO A 49 -9.58 21.93 -10.21
CA PRO A 49 -9.13 20.57 -9.98
C PRO A 49 -8.09 20.62 -8.88
N PRO A 50 -8.11 19.69 -7.90
CA PRO A 50 -7.00 19.59 -7.00
C PRO A 50 -5.76 19.38 -7.87
N GLN A 51 -4.93 20.41 -7.97
CA GLN A 51 -3.62 20.23 -8.53
C GLN A 51 -2.94 19.19 -7.65
N ALA A 52 -1.89 18.51 -8.12
CA ALA A 52 -1.04 17.78 -7.15
C ALA A 52 -0.65 18.73 -5.98
N GLY A 53 -0.54 20.03 -6.28
CA GLY A 53 -0.60 21.19 -5.37
C GLY A 53 -1.60 21.14 -4.20
N SER A 54 -2.85 20.75 -4.45
CA SER A 54 -3.92 20.67 -3.45
C SER A 54 -3.78 19.45 -2.55
N VAL A 55 -3.37 18.29 -3.06
CA VAL A 55 -2.99 17.15 -2.20
C VAL A 55 -1.88 17.59 -1.23
N TYR A 56 -0.91 18.38 -1.70
CA TYR A 56 0.16 18.93 -0.86
C TYR A 56 -0.35 19.89 0.19
N GLN A 57 -1.28 20.77 -0.18
CA GLN A 57 -1.85 21.73 0.76
C GLN A 57 -2.65 20.98 1.84
N THR A 58 -3.45 20.00 1.45
CA THR A 58 -4.21 19.16 2.39
C THR A 58 -3.31 18.30 3.28
N LEU A 59 -2.23 17.69 2.76
CA LEU A 59 -1.22 17.01 3.58
C LEU A 59 -0.57 17.96 4.59
N ARG A 60 -0.28 19.20 4.16
CA ARG A 60 0.28 20.24 5.03
C ARG A 60 -0.70 20.68 6.12
N ASP A 61 -1.98 20.82 5.77
CA ASP A 61 -3.03 21.31 6.66
C ASP A 61 -3.51 20.21 7.64
N HIS A 62 -3.36 18.93 7.27
CA HIS A 62 -3.63 17.78 8.15
C HIS A 62 -2.47 17.39 9.07
N HIS A 63 -1.34 18.10 9.03
CA HIS A 63 -0.33 17.94 10.08
C HIS A 63 -0.88 18.53 11.38
N PRO A 64 -1.15 17.73 12.43
CA PRO A 64 -1.34 18.30 13.74
C PRO A 64 -0.06 19.06 14.08
N ALA A 65 -0.19 20.33 14.50
CA ALA A 65 0.92 21.04 15.14
C ALA A 65 1.45 20.10 16.22
N SER A 66 2.76 19.85 16.25
CA SER A 66 3.38 18.84 17.12
C SER A 66 3.08 19.14 18.59
N GLU A 67 1.94 18.66 19.08
CA GLU A 67 1.72 18.46 20.49
C GLU A 67 2.72 17.39 20.90
N SER A 68 3.58 17.73 21.85
CA SER A 68 4.59 16.85 22.40
C SER A 68 3.97 15.47 22.66
N ALA A 69 4.38 14.48 21.88
CA ALA A 69 3.89 13.11 22.00
C ALA A 69 4.23 12.61 23.42
N SER A 70 3.26 12.70 24.33
CA SER A 70 3.28 11.92 25.56
C SER A 70 3.21 10.46 25.16
N ASP A 71 4.06 9.61 25.73
CA ASP A 71 4.10 8.16 25.53
C ASP A 71 2.70 7.51 25.69
N SER A 72 1.91 7.50 24.63
CA SER A 72 0.65 6.76 24.57
C SER A 72 0.98 5.31 24.26
N GLU A 73 0.54 4.39 25.11
CA GLU A 73 0.69 2.95 24.91
C GLU A 73 0.23 2.55 23.49
N PRO A 74 0.97 1.65 22.82
CA PRO A 74 0.61 1.17 21.48
C PRO A 74 -0.80 0.56 21.52
N GLN A 75 -1.70 1.10 20.70
CA GLN A 75 -3.04 0.55 20.49
C GLN A 75 -2.94 -0.93 20.08
N PRO A 76 -3.86 -1.80 20.53
CA PRO A 76 -3.88 -3.20 20.14
C PRO A 76 -4.03 -3.33 18.61
N LYS A 77 -3.25 -4.24 18.02
CA LYS A 77 -3.15 -4.51 16.58
C LYS A 77 -4.38 -5.24 16.02
N ASP A 78 -5.58 -4.70 16.25
CA ASP A 78 -6.82 -5.24 15.66
C ASP A 78 -6.99 -4.82 14.19
N SER A 79 -5.97 -4.19 13.58
CA SER A 79 -5.97 -3.93 12.15
C SER A 79 -5.83 -5.24 11.38
N LEU A 80 -6.63 -5.39 10.33
CA LEU A 80 -6.59 -6.48 9.35
C LEU A 80 -5.16 -6.79 8.83
N ASP A 81 -4.24 -5.83 8.93
CA ASP A 81 -2.86 -5.91 8.43
C ASP A 81 -1.91 -6.66 9.39
N GLY A 82 -2.25 -6.84 10.68
CA GLY A 82 -1.38 -7.45 11.68
C GLY A 82 -1.47 -8.97 11.82
N VAL A 83 -2.55 -9.58 11.32
CA VAL A 83 -2.90 -10.95 11.75
C VAL A 83 -2.44 -12.02 10.78
N TRP A 84 -2.36 -11.81 9.46
CA TRP A 84 -2.00 -12.90 8.54
C TRP A 84 -1.16 -12.44 7.35
N GLY A 85 0.10 -12.88 7.34
CA GLY A 85 0.95 -12.90 6.14
C GLY A 85 0.43 -13.96 5.17
N LEU A 86 -0.62 -13.60 4.45
CA LEU A 86 -1.09 -14.33 3.28
C LEU A 86 0.10 -14.57 2.34
N GLY A 87 0.19 -15.74 1.72
CA GLY A 87 1.25 -16.11 0.78
C GLY A 87 1.29 -15.28 -0.52
N THR A 88 0.82 -14.03 -0.50
CA THR A 88 1.03 -13.07 -1.58
C THR A 88 2.26 -12.23 -1.31
N LEU A 89 2.84 -11.72 -2.40
CA LEU A 89 4.02 -10.89 -2.35
C LEU A 89 3.79 -9.69 -1.42
N THR A 90 4.46 -9.72 -0.27
CA THR A 90 4.52 -8.59 0.64
C THR A 90 5.19 -7.40 -0.06
N HIS A 91 4.87 -6.18 0.36
CA HIS A 91 5.60 -5.00 -0.14
C HIS A 91 7.11 -5.13 0.05
N ALA A 92 7.56 -5.81 1.11
CA ALA A 92 8.96 -6.09 1.38
C ALA A 92 9.57 -7.04 0.35
N GLU A 93 8.87 -8.09 -0.08
CA GLU A 93 9.36 -9.00 -1.13
C GLU A 93 9.44 -8.33 -2.49
N LEU A 94 8.49 -7.44 -2.81
CA LEU A 94 8.47 -6.68 -4.05
C LEU A 94 9.71 -5.78 -4.24
N PHE A 95 10.44 -5.50 -3.17
CA PHE A 95 11.70 -4.74 -3.21
C PHE A 95 12.89 -5.47 -3.79
N ASN A 96 12.81 -6.78 -3.90
CA ASN A 96 13.85 -7.53 -4.57
C ASN A 96 13.75 -7.42 -6.09
N TYR A 97 12.70 -6.77 -6.61
CA TYR A 97 12.43 -6.63 -8.03
C TYR A 97 12.58 -5.18 -8.49
N GLU A 98 13.80 -4.82 -8.90
CA GLU A 98 14.01 -3.54 -9.57
C GLU A 98 13.56 -3.63 -11.05
N PRO A 99 12.77 -2.69 -11.58
CA PRO A 99 12.31 -2.69 -12.97
C PRO A 99 13.42 -2.27 -13.95
N ILE A 100 14.57 -2.93 -13.90
CA ILE A 100 15.70 -2.74 -14.82
C ILE A 100 15.78 -3.90 -15.82
N PRO A 101 16.38 -3.69 -17.01
CA PRO A 101 16.52 -4.76 -17.99
C PRO A 101 17.36 -5.92 -17.46
N GLY A 102 16.88 -7.15 -17.67
CA GLY A 102 17.51 -8.39 -17.24
C GLY A 102 17.27 -8.74 -15.77
N ALA A 103 16.64 -7.85 -14.97
CA ALA A 103 16.23 -8.19 -13.61
C ALA A 103 15.02 -9.12 -13.62
N PRO A 104 14.91 -10.03 -12.63
CA PRO A 104 13.73 -10.89 -12.50
C PRO A 104 12.45 -10.06 -12.36
N ARG A 105 11.33 -10.68 -12.73
CA ARG A 105 9.99 -10.14 -12.45
C ARG A 105 9.44 -10.77 -11.17
N PRO A 106 8.62 -10.05 -10.41
CA PRO A 106 7.85 -10.69 -9.36
C PRO A 106 6.94 -11.76 -9.97
N PRO A 107 6.55 -12.79 -9.19
CA PRO A 107 5.43 -13.65 -9.53
C PRO A 107 4.21 -12.84 -9.98
N SER A 108 3.46 -13.37 -10.94
CA SER A 108 2.18 -12.78 -11.33
C SER A 108 1.24 -12.80 -10.11
N ILE A 109 0.49 -11.72 -9.91
CA ILE A 109 -0.55 -11.69 -8.89
C ILE A 109 -1.82 -12.24 -9.53
N SER A 110 -2.39 -13.25 -8.89
CA SER A 110 -3.74 -13.78 -9.12
C SER A 110 -4.75 -12.66 -9.31
N SER A 111 -5.57 -12.76 -10.36
CA SER A 111 -6.55 -11.72 -10.68
C SER A 111 -7.81 -12.34 -11.28
N THR A 112 -8.98 -12.01 -10.75
CA THR A 112 -10.27 -12.49 -11.28
C THR A 112 -10.49 -12.01 -12.71
N ASN A 113 -9.92 -10.85 -13.05
CA ASN A 113 -9.88 -10.42 -14.42
C ASN A 113 -8.76 -11.16 -15.17
N ALA A 114 -9.15 -12.17 -15.93
CA ALA A 114 -8.28 -13.09 -16.64
C ALA A 114 -7.46 -12.46 -17.77
N GLN A 115 -7.65 -11.16 -18.09
CA GLN A 115 -6.80 -10.50 -19.09
C GLN A 115 -5.40 -10.30 -18.50
N PRO A 116 -4.41 -11.16 -18.83
CA PRO A 116 -3.06 -10.92 -18.39
C PRO A 116 -2.68 -9.66 -19.14
N HIS A 117 -2.44 -8.56 -18.43
CA HIS A 117 -1.87 -7.39 -19.09
C HIS A 117 -0.65 -7.86 -19.84
N SER A 118 -0.75 -7.87 -21.17
CA SER A 118 0.36 -8.30 -22.01
C SER A 118 1.55 -7.51 -21.50
N VAL A 119 2.57 -8.24 -21.08
CA VAL A 119 3.79 -7.72 -20.45
C VAL A 119 4.42 -6.61 -21.33
N ASN A 120 4.08 -6.63 -22.62
CA ASN A 120 4.46 -5.66 -23.64
C ASN A 120 3.63 -4.36 -23.66
N HIS A 121 2.57 -4.25 -22.87
CA HIS A 121 1.71 -3.06 -22.74
C HIS A 121 1.87 -2.33 -21.41
N LEU A 122 2.57 -2.95 -20.45
CA LEU A 122 2.93 -2.31 -19.19
C LEU A 122 3.96 -1.19 -19.41
N PRO A 123 3.90 -0.11 -18.62
CA PRO A 123 4.92 0.93 -18.66
C PRO A 123 6.28 0.37 -18.22
N PRO A 124 7.39 0.92 -18.71
CA PRO A 124 8.72 0.43 -18.35
C PRO A 124 9.04 0.40 -16.85
N GLU A 125 8.43 1.29 -16.07
CA GLU A 125 8.63 1.39 -14.62
C GLU A 125 7.80 0.37 -13.82
N SER A 126 6.89 -0.35 -14.48
CA SER A 126 6.10 -1.42 -13.85
C SER A 126 7.02 -2.57 -13.45
N LEU A 127 6.77 -3.14 -12.27
CA LEU A 127 7.50 -4.30 -11.77
C LEU A 127 7.33 -5.53 -12.67
N TRP A 128 6.18 -5.65 -13.34
CA TRP A 128 5.86 -6.76 -14.23
C TRP A 128 6.17 -6.50 -15.71
N SER A 129 6.71 -5.32 -16.04
CA SER A 129 7.07 -4.99 -17.42
C SER A 129 8.15 -5.90 -17.99
N GLY A 130 8.09 -6.14 -19.30
CA GLY A 130 9.08 -6.97 -20.00
C GLY A 130 10.38 -6.22 -20.30
N ASP A 131 11.46 -6.96 -20.50
CA ASP A 131 12.80 -6.40 -20.72
C ASP A 131 12.88 -5.42 -21.89
N VAL A 132 12.12 -5.68 -22.97
CA VAL A 132 12.03 -4.78 -24.12
C VAL A 132 11.50 -3.40 -23.71
N ARG A 133 10.52 -3.35 -22.80
CA ARG A 133 9.96 -2.08 -22.29
C ARG A 133 10.92 -1.42 -21.32
N ARG A 134 11.47 -2.16 -20.36
CA ARG A 134 12.47 -1.65 -19.41
C ARG A 134 13.68 -1.05 -20.13
N SER A 135 14.12 -1.68 -21.23
CA SER A 135 15.25 -1.20 -22.04
C SER A 135 14.94 0.13 -22.73
N LYS A 136 13.68 0.36 -23.13
CA LYS A 136 13.24 1.63 -23.73
C LYS A 136 13.19 2.78 -22.73
N ALA A 137 13.03 2.51 -21.43
CA ALA A 137 13.09 3.55 -20.40
C ALA A 137 14.51 3.99 -20.02
N ARG A 138 15.55 3.43 -20.66
CA ARG A 138 16.93 3.93 -20.51
C ARG A 138 17.14 5.33 -21.08
N GLY A 139 16.11 5.94 -21.67
CA GLY A 139 16.15 7.31 -22.14
C GLY A 139 16.69 8.27 -21.07
N GLU A 140 17.52 9.21 -21.52
CA GLU A 140 18.02 10.27 -20.68
C GLU A 140 16.86 11.05 -20.05
N TRP A 141 16.97 11.25 -18.74
CA TRP A 141 16.19 12.30 -18.11
C TRP A 141 16.71 13.62 -18.63
N SER A 142 15.80 14.49 -19.03
CA SER A 142 16.16 15.82 -19.48
C SER A 142 16.88 16.59 -18.36
N GLU A 143 17.72 17.57 -18.70
CA GLU A 143 18.44 18.40 -17.73
C GLU A 143 17.50 19.03 -16.70
N LYS A 144 16.32 19.51 -17.15
CA LYS A 144 15.24 19.96 -16.28
C LYS A 144 14.83 18.92 -15.24
N LYS A 145 14.64 17.67 -15.66
CA LYS A 145 14.19 16.57 -14.78
C LYS A 145 15.28 16.20 -13.79
N LEU A 146 16.55 16.20 -14.20
CA LEU A 146 17.69 16.00 -13.31
C LEU A 146 17.76 17.12 -12.27
N GLY A 147 17.79 18.39 -12.69
CA GLY A 147 17.85 19.50 -11.73
C GLY A 147 16.63 19.59 -10.80
N MET A 148 15.43 19.27 -11.29
CA MET A 148 14.26 19.17 -10.43
C MET A 148 14.40 18.05 -9.38
N MET A 149 14.97 16.90 -9.76
CA MET A 149 15.28 15.82 -8.82
C MET A 149 16.30 16.26 -7.75
N GLU A 150 17.32 17.02 -8.14
CA GLU A 150 18.36 17.52 -7.23
C GLU A 150 17.79 18.45 -6.16
N LEU A 151 16.96 19.41 -6.58
CA LEU A 151 16.24 20.31 -5.68
C LEU A 151 15.32 19.53 -4.74
N CYS A 152 14.62 18.52 -5.26
CA CYS A 152 13.71 17.69 -4.48
C CYS A 152 14.46 16.84 -3.44
N VAL A 153 15.62 16.27 -3.79
CA VAL A 153 16.45 15.52 -2.84
C VAL A 153 17.05 16.46 -1.79
N ALA A 154 17.51 17.65 -2.16
CA ALA A 154 17.96 18.65 -1.20
C ALA A 154 16.83 19.05 -0.22
N ARG A 155 15.60 19.19 -0.73
CA ARG A 155 14.42 19.49 0.09
C ARG A 155 14.08 18.33 1.02
N LEU A 156 14.10 17.10 0.52
CA LEU A 156 13.89 15.89 1.32
C LEU A 156 14.88 15.83 2.47
N VAL A 157 16.18 15.95 2.16
CA VAL A 157 17.25 15.86 3.16
C VAL A 157 17.07 16.95 4.22
N THR A 158 16.73 18.17 3.82
CA THR A 158 16.45 19.24 4.79
C THR A 158 15.26 18.91 5.69
N LYS A 159 14.16 18.39 5.13
CA LYS A 159 12.99 17.93 5.91
C LYS A 159 13.36 16.76 6.85
N LEU A 160 14.16 15.80 6.38
CA LEU A 160 14.63 14.68 7.19
C LEU A 160 15.51 15.13 8.36
N CYS A 161 16.43 16.07 8.13
CA CYS A 161 17.25 16.68 9.18
C CYS A 161 16.41 17.40 10.25
N ILE A 162 15.30 18.05 9.84
CA ILE A 162 14.34 18.64 10.78
C ILE A 162 13.64 17.55 11.59
N ASN A 163 13.14 16.49 10.95
CA ASN A 163 12.38 15.42 11.61
C ASN A 163 13.18 14.62 12.65
N VAL A 164 14.51 14.61 12.57
CA VAL A 164 15.37 13.95 13.56
C VAL A 164 16.12 14.94 14.46
N ASP A 165 15.66 16.19 14.51
CA ASP A 165 16.14 17.26 15.38
C ASP A 165 17.67 17.44 15.32
N LEU A 166 18.23 17.46 14.10
CA LEU A 166 19.67 17.69 13.93
C LEU A 166 20.08 19.12 14.32
N HIS A 167 19.17 20.08 14.21
CA HIS A 167 19.40 21.48 14.57
C HIS A 167 19.62 21.68 16.08
N ASP A 168 19.10 20.78 16.91
CA ASP A 168 19.22 20.83 18.38
C ASP A 168 20.40 20.01 18.93
N GLN A 169 21.22 19.42 18.05
CA GLN A 169 22.36 18.62 18.48
C GLN A 169 23.55 19.49 18.92
N PRO A 170 24.28 19.08 19.97
CA PRO A 170 25.46 19.82 20.40
C PRO A 170 26.52 19.84 19.29
N PRO A 171 27.37 20.88 19.22
CA PRO A 171 28.38 21.02 18.16
C PRO A 171 29.30 19.80 18.01
N SER A 172 29.63 19.11 19.10
CA SER A 172 30.42 17.87 19.08
C SER A 172 29.77 16.75 18.25
N ASN A 173 28.45 16.58 18.37
CA ASN A 173 27.70 15.59 17.60
C ASN A 173 27.63 15.98 16.12
N LEU A 174 27.51 17.28 15.83
CA LEU A 174 27.51 17.81 14.46
C LEU A 174 28.85 17.62 13.75
N LEU A 175 29.96 17.60 14.49
CA LEU A 175 31.28 17.30 13.93
C LEU A 175 31.41 15.83 13.52
N ALA A 176 30.69 14.91 14.15
CA ALA A 176 30.65 13.50 13.76
C ALA A 176 29.81 13.25 12.49
N LEU A 177 28.98 14.20 12.06
CA LEU A 177 28.20 14.08 10.83
C LEU A 177 29.09 14.19 9.58
N PRO A 178 28.70 13.51 8.48
CA PRO A 178 29.29 13.73 7.15
C PRO A 178 29.30 15.21 6.77
N GLU A 179 30.37 15.67 6.13
CA GLU A 179 30.55 17.09 5.76
C GLU A 179 29.39 17.62 4.91
N VAL A 180 28.81 16.78 4.05
CA VAL A 180 27.67 17.13 3.20
C VAL A 180 26.40 17.49 4.00
N LEU A 181 26.21 16.91 5.19
CA LEU A 181 25.06 17.17 6.05
C LEU A 181 25.32 18.27 7.08
N ARG A 182 26.58 18.45 7.47
CA ARG A 182 26.98 19.39 8.52
C ARG A 182 26.51 20.82 8.24
N LYS A 183 26.51 21.25 6.98
CA LYS A 183 26.01 22.58 6.58
C LYS A 183 24.52 22.75 6.87
N VAL A 184 23.70 21.76 6.55
CA VAL A 184 22.25 21.77 6.83
C VAL A 184 22.02 21.70 8.34
N ALA A 185 22.70 20.80 9.03
CA ALA A 185 22.50 20.53 10.45
C ALA A 185 22.90 21.70 11.36
N ARG A 186 23.84 22.56 10.93
CA ARG A 186 24.24 23.78 11.65
C ARG A 186 23.24 24.94 11.52
N LEU A 187 22.32 24.87 10.57
CA LEU A 187 21.26 25.88 10.46
C LEU A 187 20.30 25.75 11.65
N THR A 188 19.83 26.89 12.16
CA THR A 188 18.73 26.90 13.13
C THR A 188 17.47 26.30 12.51
N LEU A 189 16.53 25.82 13.33
CA LEU A 189 15.24 25.29 12.83
C LEU A 189 14.54 26.28 11.88
N GLN A 190 14.54 27.57 12.23
CA GLN A 190 13.93 28.60 11.41
C GLN A 190 14.62 28.70 10.04
N ASN A 191 15.96 28.69 10.01
CA ASN A 191 16.72 28.73 8.77
C ASN A 191 16.53 27.46 7.94
N GLN A 192 16.39 26.29 8.56
CA GLN A 192 16.06 25.05 7.86
C GLN A 192 14.65 25.11 7.24
N LYS A 193 13.65 25.65 7.96
CA LYS A 193 12.30 25.87 7.43
C LYS A 193 12.30 26.87 6.26
N THR A 194 13.02 27.99 6.39
CA THR A 194 13.21 28.95 5.30
C THR A 194 13.87 28.29 4.09
N LEU A 195 14.89 27.44 4.30
CA LEU A 195 15.53 26.69 3.23
C LEU A 195 14.56 25.74 2.51
N VAL A 196 13.70 25.01 3.24
CA VAL A 196 12.65 24.17 2.66
C VAL A 196 11.67 24.99 1.80
N MET A 197 11.29 26.19 2.27
CA MET A 197 10.42 27.10 1.51
C MET A 197 11.10 27.60 0.22
N ASN A 198 12.36 28.02 0.31
CA ASN A 198 13.13 28.49 -0.85
C ASN A 198 13.29 27.37 -1.87
N LEU A 199 13.66 26.15 -1.44
CA LEU A 199 13.74 24.98 -2.30
C LEU A 199 12.39 24.68 -2.98
N SER A 200 11.28 24.86 -2.28
CA SER A 200 9.94 24.68 -2.87
C SER A 200 9.61 25.74 -3.92
N PHE A 201 10.05 26.98 -3.73
CA PHE A 201 9.95 28.02 -4.74
C PHE A 201 10.79 27.68 -5.97
N GLU A 202 12.03 27.25 -5.79
CA GLU A 202 12.92 26.82 -6.88
C GLU A 202 12.35 25.63 -7.65
N ILE A 203 11.75 24.64 -6.98
CA ILE A 203 11.11 23.50 -7.65
C ILE A 203 9.95 23.98 -8.51
N LYS A 204 9.09 24.88 -8.00
CA LYS A 204 7.99 25.48 -8.76
C LYS A 204 8.49 26.26 -9.97
N HIS A 205 9.53 27.08 -9.79
CA HIS A 205 10.17 27.78 -10.91
C HIS A 205 10.72 26.80 -11.95
N ALA A 206 11.42 25.75 -11.50
CA ALA A 206 11.98 24.71 -12.36
C ALA A 206 10.91 23.98 -13.18
N GLN A 207 9.66 23.88 -12.70
CA GLN A 207 8.56 23.28 -13.48
C GLN A 207 8.22 24.04 -14.76
N HIS A 208 8.57 25.33 -14.86
CA HIS A 208 8.32 26.17 -16.04
C HIS A 208 9.49 26.21 -17.04
N LEU A 209 10.66 25.68 -16.67
CA LEU A 209 11.82 25.61 -17.55
C LEU A 209 11.60 24.71 -18.77
N LYS A 210 12.38 24.89 -19.82
CA LYS A 210 12.40 23.99 -20.99
C LYS A 210 13.12 22.69 -20.65
N PRO A 211 12.89 21.58 -21.38
CA PRO A 211 13.48 20.28 -21.04
C PRO A 211 15.01 20.27 -20.91
N TRP A 212 15.72 21.05 -21.73
CA TRP A 212 17.18 21.15 -21.76
C TRP A 212 17.77 22.20 -20.80
N GLU A 213 16.93 22.99 -20.13
CA GLU A 213 17.36 23.95 -19.13
C GLU A 213 17.47 23.25 -17.78
N ARG A 214 18.62 23.36 -17.12
CA ARG A 214 18.78 22.92 -15.73
C ARG A 214 18.54 24.13 -14.82
N PRO A 215 17.72 24.01 -13.75
CA PRO A 215 17.65 25.07 -12.76
C PRO A 215 19.05 25.34 -12.20
N ASP A 216 19.42 26.62 -12.15
CA ASP A 216 20.61 27.09 -11.44
C ASP A 216 20.15 27.57 -10.06
N PRO A 217 20.27 26.73 -9.01
CA PRO A 217 19.79 27.11 -7.70
C PRO A 217 20.59 28.31 -7.18
N MET A 218 19.91 29.43 -7.04
CA MET A 218 20.43 30.64 -6.41
C MET A 218 21.09 30.30 -5.06
N ASP A 219 22.33 30.76 -4.85
CA ASP A 219 23.14 30.73 -3.61
C ASP A 219 22.55 29.97 -2.40
N LEU A 220 22.31 28.67 -2.57
CA LEU A 220 21.76 27.85 -1.49
C LEU A 220 22.86 27.62 -0.46
N PRO A 221 22.57 27.74 0.86
CA PRO A 221 23.57 27.56 1.92
C PRO A 221 24.05 26.11 2.06
N ILE A 222 23.59 25.20 1.19
CA ILE A 222 23.80 23.76 1.29
C ILE A 222 24.31 23.20 -0.04
N ARG A 223 25.08 22.11 0.06
CA ARG A 223 25.41 21.31 -1.11
C ARG A 223 24.19 20.45 -1.46
N TYR A 224 23.76 20.50 -2.70
CA TYR A 224 22.75 19.59 -3.25
C TYR A 224 23.45 18.57 -4.17
N PRO A 225 22.85 17.38 -4.40
CA PRO A 225 23.47 16.37 -5.24
C PRO A 225 23.59 16.87 -6.67
N LYS A 226 24.61 16.41 -7.39
CA LYS A 226 24.77 16.66 -8.82
C LYS A 226 24.76 15.34 -9.58
N TYR A 227 23.67 15.06 -10.26
CA TYR A 227 23.46 13.85 -11.03
C TYR A 227 24.01 14.00 -12.44
N SER A 228 24.70 12.95 -12.88
CA SER A 228 25.27 12.88 -14.21
C SER A 228 24.20 12.61 -15.28
N SER A 229 24.26 13.35 -16.38
CA SER A 229 23.52 13.06 -17.60
C SER A 229 24.15 11.91 -18.40
N VAL A 230 25.43 11.57 -18.15
CA VAL A 230 26.17 10.53 -18.86
C VAL A 230 25.44 9.18 -18.77
N GLN A 231 25.22 8.56 -19.93
CA GLN A 231 24.67 7.22 -20.04
C GLN A 231 25.76 6.16 -19.86
N GLY A 232 25.35 4.97 -19.42
CA GLY A 232 26.20 3.79 -19.43
C GLY A 232 25.99 2.90 -18.23
N GLU A 233 26.82 1.85 -18.18
CA GLU A 233 26.83 0.87 -17.10
C GLU A 233 27.17 1.52 -15.76
N GLU A 234 28.05 2.53 -15.73
CA GLU A 234 28.42 3.26 -14.50
C GLU A 234 27.21 3.88 -13.79
N LYS A 235 26.28 4.48 -14.55
CA LYS A 235 25.06 5.06 -14.00
C LYS A 235 24.11 3.98 -13.47
N ILE A 236 24.01 2.85 -14.17
CA ILE A 236 23.20 1.71 -13.72
C ILE A 236 23.80 1.14 -12.42
N GLN A 237 25.12 1.01 -12.36
CA GLN A 237 25.83 0.52 -11.18
C GLN A 237 25.68 1.48 -9.99
N ALA A 238 25.80 2.79 -10.21
CA ALA A 238 25.56 3.79 -9.18
C ALA A 238 24.11 3.76 -8.64
N ARG A 239 23.12 3.52 -9.51
CA ARG A 239 21.71 3.34 -9.08
C ARG A 239 21.53 2.08 -8.25
N ARG A 240 22.08 0.95 -8.71
CA ARG A 240 22.04 -0.33 -7.98
C ARG A 240 22.71 -0.18 -6.61
N GLN A 241 23.85 0.49 -6.55
CA GLN A 241 24.56 0.76 -5.31
C GLN A 241 23.71 1.60 -4.36
N LEU A 242 23.08 2.68 -4.84
CA LEU A 242 22.18 3.50 -4.04
C LEU A 242 21.01 2.67 -3.47
N ASN A 243 20.33 1.90 -4.32
CA ASN A 243 19.19 1.07 -3.90
C ASN A 243 19.61 0.00 -2.88
N HIS A 244 20.74 -0.65 -3.13
CA HIS A 244 21.29 -1.66 -2.24
C HIS A 244 21.64 -1.06 -0.87
N THR A 245 22.35 0.07 -0.85
CA THR A 245 22.69 0.77 0.39
C THR A 245 21.44 1.21 1.16
N VAL A 246 20.42 1.75 0.49
CA VAL A 246 19.16 2.13 1.16
C VAL A 246 18.49 0.90 1.78
N LYS A 247 18.42 -0.23 1.06
CA LYS A 247 17.86 -1.47 1.58
C LYS A 247 18.63 -1.98 2.79
N GLU A 248 19.97 -2.09 2.70
CA GLU A 248 20.82 -2.55 3.80
C GLU A 248 20.67 -1.68 5.06
N LEU A 249 20.47 -0.37 4.90
CA LEU A 249 20.25 0.52 6.03
C LEU A 249 18.92 0.22 6.75
N PHE A 250 17.84 -0.08 6.01
CA PHE A 250 16.59 -0.52 6.61
C PHE A 250 16.72 -1.90 7.24
N ASP A 251 17.40 -2.86 6.60
CA ASP A 251 17.65 -4.19 7.17
C ASP A 251 18.40 -4.08 8.52
N LEU A 252 19.42 -3.21 8.60
CA LEU A 252 20.15 -2.94 9.84
C LEU A 252 19.29 -2.27 10.92
N TYR A 253 18.35 -1.41 10.52
CA TYR A 253 17.40 -0.77 11.43
C TYR A 253 16.39 -1.80 11.99
N GLU A 254 15.82 -2.65 11.14
CA GLU A 254 14.91 -3.73 11.55
C GLU A 254 15.59 -4.73 12.49
N GLN A 255 16.89 -4.97 12.31
CA GLN A 255 17.71 -5.79 13.21
C GLN A 255 18.07 -5.08 14.54
N GLY A 256 17.62 -3.84 14.76
CA GLY A 256 17.96 -3.04 15.95
C GLY A 256 19.43 -2.58 16.02
N ARG A 257 20.17 -2.68 14.91
CA ARG A 257 21.61 -2.34 14.82
C ARG A 257 21.84 -0.87 14.48
N LEU A 258 20.80 -0.15 14.06
CA LEU A 258 20.81 1.29 13.83
C LEU A 258 19.69 1.95 14.63
N SER A 259 19.99 3.10 15.21
CA SER A 259 18.93 3.98 15.72
C SER A 259 18.19 4.65 14.54
N HIS A 260 16.94 5.07 14.75
CA HIS A 260 16.17 5.79 13.73
C HIS A 260 16.91 7.05 13.23
N LYS A 261 17.47 7.84 14.14
CA LYS A 261 18.28 9.02 13.79
C LYS A 261 19.49 8.66 12.93
N SER A 262 20.21 7.58 13.28
CA SER A 262 21.35 7.10 12.50
C SER A 262 20.94 6.60 11.11
N LEU A 263 19.80 5.90 11.00
CA LEU A 263 19.21 5.47 9.73
C LEU A 263 18.96 6.67 8.83
N VAL A 264 18.23 7.68 9.33
CA VAL A 264 17.89 8.89 8.56
C VAL A 264 19.15 9.63 8.10
N ILE A 265 20.14 9.84 8.97
CA ILE A 265 21.41 10.50 8.62
C ILE A 265 22.11 9.74 7.48
N ARG A 266 22.20 8.41 7.56
CA ARG A 266 22.88 7.58 6.56
C ARG A 266 22.13 7.57 5.23
N ILE A 267 20.80 7.56 5.24
CA ILE A 267 19.98 7.72 4.04
C ILE A 267 20.23 9.09 3.39
N CYS A 268 20.21 10.17 4.18
CA CYS A 268 20.50 11.51 3.67
C CYS A 268 21.90 11.57 3.03
N GLN A 269 22.90 10.99 3.68
CA GLN A 269 24.26 10.90 3.12
C GLN A 269 24.27 10.16 1.78
N ALA A 270 23.69 8.96 1.72
CA ALA A 270 23.64 8.15 0.50
C ALA A 270 22.96 8.91 -0.67
N LEU A 271 21.87 9.62 -0.39
CA LEU A 271 21.15 10.41 -1.39
C LEU A 271 21.95 11.63 -1.90
N LEU A 272 22.72 12.29 -1.03
CA LEU A 272 23.55 13.44 -1.38
C LEU A 272 24.85 13.06 -2.11
N GLU A 273 25.42 11.90 -1.78
CA GLU A 273 26.70 11.44 -2.33
C GLU A 273 26.54 10.62 -3.62
N SER A 274 25.37 10.04 -3.86
CA SER A 274 25.10 9.31 -5.10
C SER A 274 25.26 10.20 -6.33
N THR A 275 26.01 9.70 -7.32
CA THR A 275 26.14 10.31 -8.65
C THR A 275 24.94 10.03 -9.56
N ALA A 276 24.07 9.10 -9.16
CA ALA A 276 22.87 8.74 -9.87
C ALA A 276 21.59 9.23 -9.16
N ALA A 277 20.68 9.76 -9.97
CA ALA A 277 19.37 10.20 -9.50
C ALA A 277 18.54 9.03 -8.95
N PRO A 278 17.84 9.21 -7.81
CA PRO A 278 16.91 8.23 -7.27
C PRO A 278 15.83 7.82 -8.28
N THR A 279 15.59 6.53 -8.44
CA THR A 279 14.55 6.00 -9.33
C THR A 279 13.24 5.78 -8.58
N VAL A 280 12.14 5.50 -9.28
CA VAL A 280 10.86 5.09 -8.65
C VAL A 280 11.07 3.94 -7.66
N HIS A 281 11.98 3.01 -7.95
CA HIS A 281 12.31 1.93 -7.03
C HIS A 281 13.01 2.45 -5.76
N THR A 282 13.97 3.37 -5.87
CA THR A 282 14.57 4.04 -4.70
C THR A 282 13.51 4.70 -3.83
N TRP A 283 12.55 5.40 -4.45
CA TRP A 283 11.45 6.03 -3.72
C TRP A 283 10.52 5.02 -3.06
N ASN A 284 10.24 3.87 -3.71
CA ASN A 284 9.45 2.81 -3.10
C ASN A 284 10.15 2.21 -1.88
N LEU A 285 11.47 1.98 -1.95
CA LEU A 285 12.28 1.52 -0.80
C LEU A 285 12.17 2.49 0.38
N LEU A 286 12.38 3.78 0.13
CA LEU A 286 12.24 4.82 1.15
C LEU A 286 10.81 4.85 1.71
N ALA A 287 9.80 4.83 0.84
CA ALA A 287 8.41 4.97 1.23
C ALA A 287 7.95 3.83 2.16
N VAL A 288 8.28 2.55 1.90
CA VAL A 288 7.90 1.47 2.83
C VAL A 288 8.79 1.45 4.06
N GLY A 289 10.09 1.64 3.90
CA GLY A 289 11.01 1.62 5.05
C GLY A 289 10.62 2.68 6.09
N PHE A 290 10.10 3.83 5.64
CA PHE A 290 9.51 4.82 6.52
C PHE A 290 8.01 4.63 6.80
N ALA A 291 7.22 3.97 5.95
CA ALA A 291 5.80 3.73 6.22
C ALA A 291 5.53 2.61 7.25
N GLN A 292 6.54 2.13 7.97
CA GLN A 292 6.34 1.28 9.14
C GLN A 292 5.45 1.99 10.17
N ASP A 293 4.65 1.23 10.93
CA ASP A 293 3.53 1.66 11.82
C ASP A 293 3.93 2.55 13.03
N THR A 294 5.10 3.18 12.99
CA THR A 294 5.53 4.14 14.00
C THR A 294 5.08 5.54 13.61
N SER A 295 4.32 6.18 14.50
CA SER A 295 3.84 7.56 14.35
C SER A 295 4.96 8.55 14.01
N GLN A 296 6.18 8.29 14.51
CA GLN A 296 7.37 9.09 14.23
C GLN A 296 7.72 9.19 12.75
N HIS A 297 7.38 8.19 11.93
CA HIS A 297 7.77 8.18 10.53
C HIS A 297 6.73 8.80 9.58
N HIS A 298 5.52 9.08 10.06
CA HIS A 298 4.44 9.60 9.22
C HIS A 298 4.81 10.90 8.50
N ASN A 299 5.50 11.82 9.19
CA ASN A 299 5.97 13.08 8.60
C ASN A 299 7.01 12.86 7.48
N ILE A 300 7.84 11.82 7.62
CA ILE A 300 8.80 11.44 6.60
C ILE A 300 8.07 10.84 5.39
N ALA A 301 7.13 9.93 5.63
CA ALA A 301 6.31 9.34 4.58
C ALA A 301 5.56 10.43 3.79
N ASP A 302 4.95 11.41 4.45
CA ASP A 302 4.29 12.55 3.79
C ASP A 302 5.24 13.35 2.93
N SER A 303 6.43 13.64 3.47
CA SER A 303 7.46 14.38 2.74
C SER A 303 7.87 13.63 1.47
N LEU A 304 7.99 12.30 1.54
CA LEU A 304 8.31 11.45 0.39
C LEU A 304 7.18 11.43 -0.65
N ILE A 305 5.93 11.26 -0.21
CA ILE A 305 4.76 11.23 -1.09
C ILE A 305 4.59 12.58 -1.80
N GLU A 306 4.68 13.68 -1.06
CA GLU A 306 4.64 15.04 -1.59
C GLU A 306 5.69 15.24 -2.69
N LEU A 307 6.94 14.88 -2.41
CA LEU A 307 8.04 15.02 -3.35
C LEU A 307 7.87 14.14 -4.59
N LEU A 308 7.43 12.89 -4.42
CA LEU A 308 7.25 11.94 -5.52
C LEU A 308 6.27 12.50 -6.56
N LEU A 309 5.15 13.02 -6.08
CA LEU A 309 4.13 13.64 -6.91
C LEU A 309 4.64 14.96 -7.53
N GLU A 310 5.46 15.75 -6.81
CA GLU A 310 5.92 17.06 -7.29
C GLU A 310 6.98 16.93 -8.37
N ILE A 311 7.88 15.97 -8.22
CA ILE A 311 8.85 15.61 -9.26
C ILE A 311 8.12 15.09 -10.51
N LYS A 312 6.85 14.68 -10.40
CA LYS A 312 6.09 13.99 -11.46
C LYS A 312 6.85 12.75 -11.91
N LEU A 313 7.40 11.99 -10.96
CA LEU A 313 7.83 10.62 -11.25
C LEU A 313 6.58 9.79 -11.51
N ARG A 314 6.64 8.93 -12.52
CA ARG A 314 5.54 8.04 -12.85
C ARG A 314 5.39 7.01 -11.72
N PRO A 315 4.33 7.04 -10.91
CA PRO A 315 4.16 6.03 -9.86
C PRO A 315 3.91 4.68 -10.54
N ASN A 316 4.59 3.64 -10.07
CA ASN A 316 4.26 2.28 -10.47
C ASN A 316 3.22 1.70 -9.50
N GLU A 317 2.84 0.46 -9.73
CA GLU A 317 1.73 -0.16 -9.00
C GLU A 317 2.04 -0.28 -7.51
N LEU A 318 3.29 -0.60 -7.17
CA LEU A 318 3.76 -0.62 -5.79
C LEU A 318 3.74 0.79 -5.16
N THR A 319 4.20 1.82 -5.88
CA THR A 319 4.13 3.20 -5.38
C THR A 319 2.69 3.60 -5.03
N CYS A 320 1.73 3.31 -5.91
CA CYS A 320 0.32 3.61 -5.68
C CYS A 320 -0.24 2.86 -4.45
N ALA A 321 0.07 1.58 -4.33
CA ALA A 321 -0.36 0.76 -3.20
C ALA A 321 0.20 1.28 -1.87
N ILE A 322 1.47 1.67 -1.82
CA ILE A 322 2.10 2.25 -0.62
C ILE A 322 1.44 3.56 -0.21
N ILE A 323 1.15 4.44 -1.16
CA ILE A 323 0.48 5.72 -0.88
C ILE A 323 -0.94 5.48 -0.33
N LEU A 324 -1.71 4.62 -0.98
CA LEU A 324 -3.06 4.25 -0.53
C LEU A 324 -3.04 3.63 0.86
N ARG A 325 -2.12 2.70 1.12
CA ARG A 325 -1.93 2.09 2.43
C ARG A 325 -1.60 3.14 3.50
N SER A 326 -0.65 4.04 3.21
CA SER A 326 -0.28 5.12 4.14
C SER A 326 -1.50 5.98 4.53
N PHE A 327 -2.30 6.40 3.55
CA PHE A 327 -3.53 7.16 3.82
C PHE A 327 -4.58 6.33 4.57
N ARG A 328 -4.74 5.04 4.24
CA ARG A 328 -5.63 4.10 4.94
C ARG A 328 -5.24 3.93 6.41
N THR A 329 -4.01 3.54 6.69
CA THR A 329 -3.49 3.29 8.04
C THR A 329 -3.63 4.53 8.93
N ARG A 330 -3.42 5.72 8.37
CA ARG A 330 -3.51 6.99 9.10
C ARG A 330 -4.91 7.61 9.10
N LYS A 331 -5.89 6.90 8.55
CA LYS A 331 -7.29 7.31 8.44
C LYS A 331 -7.49 8.68 7.74
N LEU A 332 -6.67 8.95 6.72
CA LEU A 332 -6.71 10.16 5.89
C LEU A 332 -7.65 9.97 4.68
N GLU A 333 -8.94 9.87 4.96
CA GLU A 333 -10.00 9.54 4.00
C GLU A 333 -10.06 10.49 2.79
N ASP A 334 -9.97 11.81 3.00
CA ASP A 334 -10.01 12.80 1.92
C ASP A 334 -8.84 12.64 0.94
N LEU A 335 -7.63 12.44 1.47
CA LEU A 335 -6.41 12.23 0.68
C LEU A 335 -6.44 10.90 -0.05
N PHE A 336 -6.98 9.86 0.58
CA PHE A 336 -7.21 8.55 -0.03
C PHE A 336 -8.13 8.66 -1.26
N ALA A 337 -9.30 9.28 -1.11
CA ALA A 337 -10.24 9.48 -2.21
C ALA A 337 -9.65 10.36 -3.31
N GLN A 338 -9.01 11.48 -2.95
CA GLN A 338 -8.37 12.38 -3.90
C GLN A 338 -7.29 11.67 -4.73
N PHE A 339 -6.48 10.82 -4.09
CA PHE A 339 -5.44 10.07 -4.77
C PHE A 339 -6.00 9.03 -5.75
N ILE A 340 -7.07 8.32 -5.38
CA ILE A 340 -7.81 7.45 -6.32
C ILE A 340 -8.32 8.26 -7.53
N GLY A 341 -8.75 9.50 -7.32
CA GLY A 341 -9.15 10.40 -8.40
C GLY A 341 -8.05 10.67 -9.39
N LEU A 342 -6.87 11.04 -8.87
CA LEU A 342 -5.69 11.26 -9.69
C LEU A 342 -5.34 9.98 -10.47
N MET A 343 -5.41 8.81 -9.83
CA MET A 343 -5.17 7.51 -10.47
C MET A 343 -6.17 7.23 -11.59
N ARG A 344 -7.43 7.66 -11.46
CA ARG A 344 -8.47 7.55 -12.50
C ARG A 344 -8.37 8.64 -13.58
N GLY A 345 -7.41 9.55 -13.47
CA GLY A 345 -7.23 10.64 -14.43
C GLY A 345 -8.10 11.87 -14.15
N HIS A 346 -8.74 11.98 -12.99
CA HIS A 346 -9.43 13.19 -12.59
C HIS A 346 -8.46 14.34 -12.33
N GLY A 347 -8.93 15.57 -12.47
CA GLY A 347 -8.09 16.76 -12.32
C GLY A 347 -6.94 16.78 -13.33
N ASN A 348 -5.69 16.85 -12.87
CA ASN A 348 -4.51 16.76 -13.73
C ASN A 348 -4.01 15.32 -13.94
N GLY A 349 -4.74 14.34 -13.40
CA GLY A 349 -4.31 12.95 -13.36
C GLY A 349 -3.03 12.73 -12.57
N LEU A 350 -2.71 11.47 -12.32
CA LEU A 350 -1.45 11.09 -11.69
C LEU A 350 -0.29 11.17 -12.68
N MET A 351 -0.57 10.93 -13.97
CA MET A 351 0.43 10.85 -15.03
C MET A 351 -0.02 11.65 -16.25
N LEU A 352 0.93 12.34 -16.86
CA LEU A 352 0.76 13.05 -18.12
C LEU A 352 1.66 12.43 -19.19
N ALA A 353 1.07 12.22 -20.36
CA ALA A 353 1.71 11.71 -21.55
C ALA A 353 1.84 12.81 -22.62
N ASN A 354 2.80 12.65 -23.53
CA ASN A 354 2.92 13.52 -24.71
C ASN A 354 1.71 13.33 -25.62
N TYR A 355 1.25 14.43 -26.25
CA TYR A 355 0.09 14.44 -27.12
C TYR A 355 0.21 13.51 -28.34
N ASP A 356 1.44 13.27 -28.79
CA ASP A 356 1.74 12.46 -29.98
C ASP A 356 1.59 10.96 -29.73
N ILE A 357 1.31 10.53 -28.49
CA ILE A 357 1.06 9.12 -28.19
C ILE A 357 -0.25 8.69 -28.86
N LYS A 358 -0.12 7.71 -29.78
CA LYS A 358 -1.26 7.06 -30.42
C LYS A 358 -2.05 6.26 -29.39
N ILE A 359 -3.28 6.70 -29.13
CA ILE A 359 -4.24 5.95 -28.31
C ILE A 359 -4.74 4.77 -29.15
N THR A 360 -4.42 3.57 -28.69
CA THR A 360 -4.88 2.29 -29.26
C THR A 360 -6.14 1.81 -28.55
N PRO A 361 -6.89 0.84 -29.10
CA PRO A 361 -8.02 0.22 -28.39
C PRO A 361 -7.62 -0.33 -27.01
N ALA A 362 -6.42 -0.89 -26.87
CA ALA A 362 -5.90 -1.39 -25.60
C ALA A 362 -5.55 -0.28 -24.58
N SER A 363 -5.50 0.99 -24.99
CA SER A 363 -5.14 2.12 -24.13
C SER A 363 -6.23 3.18 -24.03
N SER A 364 -7.34 3.06 -24.77
CA SER A 364 -8.43 4.04 -24.81
C SER A 364 -9.15 4.19 -23.48
N GLY A 365 -9.28 3.12 -22.69
CA GLY A 365 -9.87 3.19 -21.35
C GLY A 365 -9.01 3.93 -20.32
N ARG A 366 -7.73 4.16 -20.62
CA ARG A 366 -6.75 4.71 -19.68
C ARG A 366 -6.15 6.04 -20.11
N LEU A 367 -6.12 6.31 -21.41
CA LEU A 367 -5.57 7.51 -21.99
C LEU A 367 -6.69 8.43 -22.45
N THR A 368 -6.81 9.58 -21.79
CA THR A 368 -7.84 10.57 -22.12
C THR A 368 -7.19 11.85 -22.66
N LYS A 369 -7.58 12.27 -23.87
CA LYS A 369 -7.16 13.55 -24.44
C LYS A 369 -7.97 14.67 -23.79
N LYS A 370 -7.30 15.64 -23.17
CA LYS A 370 -7.95 16.90 -22.78
C LYS A 370 -7.90 17.87 -23.94
N GLY A 371 -9.06 18.25 -24.48
CA GLY A 371 -9.18 19.03 -25.72
C GLY A 371 -8.44 20.37 -25.73
N TYR A 372 -8.12 20.93 -24.56
CA TYR A 372 -7.42 22.22 -24.42
C TYR A 372 -5.93 22.09 -24.05
N THR A 373 -5.42 20.88 -23.80
CA THR A 373 -4.01 20.70 -23.41
C THR A 373 -3.24 19.87 -24.44
N SER A 374 -1.99 20.22 -24.70
CA SER A 374 -1.03 19.41 -25.46
C SER A 374 -0.53 18.19 -24.68
N LYS A 375 -1.35 17.65 -23.78
CA LYS A 375 -1.02 16.51 -22.90
C LYS A 375 -2.18 15.52 -22.87
N ILE A 376 -1.83 14.25 -22.72
CA ILE A 376 -2.77 13.16 -22.52
C ILE A 376 -2.77 12.81 -21.05
N LEU A 377 -3.95 12.75 -20.43
CA LEU A 377 -4.09 12.20 -19.09
C LEU A 377 -3.91 10.69 -19.16
N GLN A 378 -3.16 10.14 -18.22
CA GLN A 378 -2.90 8.72 -18.16
C GLN A 378 -3.33 8.20 -16.79
N ALA A 379 -4.41 7.42 -16.79
CA ALA A 379 -4.85 6.70 -15.60
C ALA A 379 -3.88 5.57 -15.25
N ALA A 380 -3.97 5.11 -13.99
CA ALA A 380 -3.27 3.95 -13.49
C ALA A 380 -3.66 2.72 -14.32
N GLN A 381 -2.69 1.81 -14.50
CA GLN A 381 -2.97 0.50 -15.06
C GLN A 381 -3.82 -0.27 -14.04
N PRO A 382 -4.85 -1.02 -14.47
CA PRO A 382 -5.49 -1.98 -13.59
C PRO A 382 -4.45 -2.91 -12.97
N ASN A 383 -4.52 -3.11 -11.65
CA ASN A 383 -3.61 -4.00 -10.94
C ASN A 383 -4.25 -4.46 -9.63
N PRO A 384 -4.26 -5.77 -9.33
CA PRO A 384 -4.87 -6.30 -8.10
C PRO A 384 -4.23 -5.74 -6.82
N LEU A 385 -2.92 -5.49 -6.80
CA LEU A 385 -2.21 -4.91 -5.64
C LEU A 385 -2.79 -3.54 -5.27
N ILE A 386 -3.06 -2.71 -6.28
CA ILE A 386 -3.67 -1.40 -6.08
C ILE A 386 -5.14 -1.58 -5.66
N LEU A 387 -5.90 -2.43 -6.36
CA LEU A 387 -7.32 -2.62 -6.06
C LEU A 387 -7.53 -3.10 -4.63
N ARG A 388 -6.68 -3.99 -4.15
CA ARG A 388 -6.66 -4.46 -2.76
C ARG A 388 -6.59 -3.30 -1.76
N GLU A 389 -5.65 -2.37 -1.94
CA GLU A 389 -5.54 -1.22 -1.03
C GLU A 389 -6.72 -0.26 -1.16
N ILE A 390 -7.28 -0.11 -2.37
CA ILE A 390 -8.52 0.64 -2.61
C ILE A 390 -9.67 0.01 -1.80
N ILE A 391 -9.93 -1.27 -1.99
CA ILE A 391 -11.04 -1.99 -1.34
C ILE A 391 -10.87 -2.01 0.17
N ARG A 392 -9.68 -2.30 0.69
CA ARG A 392 -9.42 -2.23 2.14
C ARG A 392 -9.68 -0.83 2.70
N GLY A 393 -9.27 0.22 1.99
CA GLY A 393 -9.55 1.58 2.44
C GLY A 393 -11.04 1.91 2.41
N VAL A 394 -11.77 1.51 1.36
CA VAL A 394 -13.23 1.73 1.28
C VAL A 394 -13.96 0.94 2.37
N LEU A 395 -13.53 -0.28 2.67
CA LEU A 395 -14.06 -1.06 3.79
C LEU A 395 -13.84 -0.34 5.13
N ASP A 396 -12.64 0.19 5.35
CA ASP A 396 -12.27 0.93 6.56
C ASP A 396 -13.05 2.24 6.72
N PHE A 397 -13.31 2.95 5.63
CA PHE A 397 -13.92 4.28 5.65
C PHE A 397 -15.45 4.27 5.52
N SER A 398 -15.99 3.32 4.76
CA SER A 398 -17.41 3.33 4.38
C SER A 398 -18.12 1.98 4.39
N GLY A 399 -17.40 0.92 4.71
CA GLY A 399 -17.97 -0.41 4.91
C GLY A 399 -18.24 -1.19 3.63
N LEU A 400 -18.86 -2.37 3.83
CA LEU A 400 -19.01 -3.42 2.82
C LEU A 400 -19.77 -2.97 1.56
N GLU A 401 -20.91 -2.30 1.73
CA GLU A 401 -21.76 -1.89 0.61
C GLU A 401 -21.01 -0.99 -0.39
N ALA A 402 -20.35 0.05 0.11
CA ALA A 402 -19.56 0.96 -0.73
C ALA A 402 -18.39 0.21 -1.40
N ALA A 403 -17.74 -0.72 -0.68
CA ALA A 403 -16.66 -1.51 -1.26
C ALA A 403 -17.13 -2.40 -2.41
N MET A 404 -18.32 -2.98 -2.32
CA MET A 404 -18.93 -3.78 -3.40
C MET A 404 -19.25 -2.92 -4.64
N ASP A 405 -19.77 -1.72 -4.44
CA ASP A 405 -20.06 -0.78 -5.54
C ASP A 405 -18.77 -0.34 -6.24
N VAL A 406 -17.72 -0.04 -5.46
CA VAL A 406 -16.39 0.30 -5.98
C VAL A 406 -15.81 -0.85 -6.77
N TRP A 407 -15.80 -2.04 -6.19
CA TRP A 407 -15.30 -3.22 -6.88
C TRP A 407 -16.04 -3.44 -8.20
N THR A 408 -17.37 -3.39 -8.20
CA THR A 408 -18.18 -3.56 -9.42
C THR A 408 -17.80 -2.53 -10.50
N ASN A 409 -17.64 -1.26 -10.13
CA ASN A 409 -17.23 -0.19 -11.04
C ASN A 409 -15.80 -0.40 -11.57
N PHE A 410 -14.87 -0.83 -10.72
CA PHE A 410 -13.49 -1.09 -11.11
C PHE A 410 -13.38 -2.34 -11.99
N ASN A 411 -14.16 -3.40 -11.73
CA ASN A 411 -14.17 -4.62 -12.51
C ASN A 411 -14.60 -4.38 -13.96
N GLN A 412 -15.61 -3.54 -14.17
CA GLN A 412 -16.04 -3.09 -15.50
C GLN A 412 -14.90 -2.42 -16.31
N ASN A 413 -13.89 -1.87 -15.61
CA ASN A 413 -12.72 -1.23 -16.21
C ASN A 413 -11.48 -2.14 -16.26
N GLY A 414 -11.65 -3.45 -16.07
CA GLY A 414 -10.57 -4.43 -16.18
C GLY A 414 -9.76 -4.67 -14.91
N TRP A 415 -10.23 -4.21 -13.74
CA TRP A 415 -9.56 -4.42 -12.46
C TRP A 415 -10.08 -5.70 -11.79
N GLY A 416 -9.20 -6.67 -11.54
CA GLY A 416 -9.56 -7.92 -10.87
C GLY A 416 -9.19 -7.94 -9.39
N LEU A 417 -9.92 -8.76 -8.62
CA LEU A 417 -9.60 -9.05 -7.23
C LEU A 417 -8.46 -10.08 -7.17
N ASP A 418 -7.59 -9.96 -6.16
CA ASP A 418 -6.71 -11.05 -5.75
C ASP A 418 -7.30 -11.82 -4.56
N PHE A 419 -6.68 -12.94 -4.20
CA PHE A 419 -7.14 -13.78 -3.08
C PHE A 419 -7.24 -13.01 -1.75
N GLU A 420 -6.34 -12.07 -1.48
CA GLU A 420 -6.40 -11.29 -0.25
C GLU A 420 -7.60 -10.35 -0.22
N CYS A 421 -7.91 -9.73 -1.36
CA CYS A 421 -9.05 -8.84 -1.49
C CYS A 421 -10.36 -9.63 -1.36
N CYS A 422 -10.44 -10.82 -1.97
CA CYS A 422 -11.57 -11.74 -1.79
C CYS A 422 -11.75 -12.16 -0.32
N SER A 423 -10.66 -12.53 0.35
CA SER A 423 -10.69 -12.89 1.79
C SER A 423 -11.19 -11.72 2.63
N ALA A 424 -10.66 -10.50 2.42
CA ALA A 424 -11.09 -9.32 3.15
C ALA A 424 -12.59 -9.01 2.96
N LEU A 425 -13.11 -9.11 1.73
CA LEU A 425 -14.53 -8.91 1.44
C LEU A 425 -15.40 -10.02 2.04
N LEU A 426 -14.99 -11.28 1.98
CA LEU A 426 -15.70 -12.40 2.61
C LEU A 426 -15.79 -12.26 4.12
N LEU A 427 -14.72 -11.83 4.79
CA LEU A 427 -14.72 -11.58 6.24
C LEU A 427 -15.71 -10.47 6.63
N GLN A 428 -15.85 -9.45 5.79
CA GLN A 428 -16.88 -8.43 6.00
C GLN A 428 -18.30 -8.99 5.75
N CYS A 429 -18.46 -9.93 4.83
CA CYS A 429 -19.72 -10.67 4.65
C CYS A 429 -20.03 -11.59 5.83
N VAL A 430 -19.03 -12.22 6.46
CA VAL A 430 -19.16 -13.00 7.70
C VAL A 430 -19.71 -12.10 8.81
N LYS A 431 -19.09 -10.94 9.00
CA LYS A 431 -19.52 -9.94 9.99
C LYS A 431 -20.94 -9.43 9.75
N ALA A 432 -21.30 -9.21 8.49
CA ALA A 432 -22.63 -8.74 8.09
C ALA A 432 -23.68 -9.86 7.98
N ARG A 433 -23.26 -11.13 8.04
CA ARG A 433 -24.06 -12.32 7.69
C ARG A 433 -24.75 -12.21 6.33
N ASP A 434 -24.09 -11.59 5.37
CA ASP A 434 -24.65 -11.31 4.05
C ASP A 434 -24.32 -12.43 3.07
N TRP A 435 -25.22 -13.41 2.99
CA TRP A 435 -25.05 -14.55 2.10
C TRP A 435 -24.99 -14.15 0.62
N GLU A 436 -25.84 -13.21 0.19
CA GLU A 436 -25.95 -12.86 -1.23
C GLU A 436 -24.68 -12.17 -1.74
N ARG A 437 -24.16 -11.18 -1.00
CA ARG A 437 -22.91 -10.51 -1.36
C ARG A 437 -21.72 -11.44 -1.26
N GLY A 438 -21.65 -12.26 -0.20
CA GLY A 438 -20.55 -13.20 -0.03
C GLY A 438 -20.50 -14.26 -1.15
N MET A 439 -21.66 -14.70 -1.67
CA MET A 439 -21.70 -15.61 -2.82
C MET A 439 -21.19 -14.98 -4.13
N LYS A 440 -21.33 -13.67 -4.33
CA LYS A 440 -20.73 -12.98 -5.48
C LYS A 440 -19.20 -13.03 -5.39
N ILE A 441 -18.64 -12.77 -4.21
CA ILE A 441 -17.19 -12.88 -3.97
C ILE A 441 -16.71 -14.33 -4.07
N TRP A 442 -17.53 -15.28 -3.60
CA TRP A 442 -17.23 -16.70 -3.71
C TRP A 442 -17.10 -17.14 -5.17
N ALA A 443 -18.00 -16.69 -6.06
CA ALA A 443 -17.91 -16.98 -7.48
C ALA A 443 -16.59 -16.49 -8.09
N GLU A 444 -16.14 -15.29 -7.71
CA GLU A 444 -14.85 -14.74 -8.13
C GLU A 444 -13.66 -15.57 -7.59
N VAL A 445 -13.77 -16.11 -6.38
CA VAL A 445 -12.76 -17.07 -5.85
C VAL A 445 -12.72 -18.32 -6.70
N GLU A 446 -13.86 -18.91 -7.06
CA GLU A 446 -13.90 -20.08 -7.94
C GLU A 446 -13.26 -19.79 -9.31
N GLU A 447 -13.51 -18.60 -9.88
CA GLU A 447 -12.85 -18.18 -11.12
C GLU A 447 -11.33 -18.11 -10.99
N LEU A 448 -10.81 -17.58 -9.87
CA LEU A 448 -9.37 -17.59 -9.59
C LEU A 448 -8.83 -19.02 -9.50
N LEU A 449 -9.53 -19.93 -8.81
CA LEU A 449 -9.09 -21.32 -8.64
C LEU A 449 -9.08 -22.10 -9.96
N VAL A 450 -9.98 -21.79 -10.89
CA VAL A 450 -9.98 -22.39 -12.24
C VAL A 450 -8.69 -22.09 -13.01
N THR A 451 -7.97 -21.01 -12.68
CA THR A 451 -6.68 -20.71 -13.31
C THR A 451 -5.55 -21.67 -12.89
N GLY A 452 -5.82 -22.59 -11.97
CA GLY A 452 -4.89 -23.62 -11.50
C GLY A 452 -4.03 -23.19 -10.31
N GLU A 453 -4.37 -22.06 -9.69
CA GLU A 453 -3.71 -21.57 -8.49
C GLU A 453 -4.20 -22.30 -7.24
N GLU A 454 -3.29 -22.57 -6.31
CA GLU A 454 -3.63 -23.20 -5.04
C GLU A 454 -4.37 -22.21 -4.14
N GLU A 455 -5.50 -22.63 -3.59
CA GLU A 455 -6.28 -21.81 -2.68
C GLU A 455 -5.50 -21.50 -1.40
N PRO A 456 -5.26 -20.21 -1.07
CA PRO A 456 -4.60 -19.85 0.17
C PRO A 456 -5.40 -20.28 1.41
N LEU A 457 -4.70 -20.79 2.42
CA LEU A 457 -5.30 -21.32 3.65
C LEU A 457 -6.29 -20.34 4.32
N ASP A 458 -5.94 -19.06 4.36
CA ASP A 458 -6.77 -18.00 4.95
C ASP A 458 -8.05 -17.70 4.15
N LEU A 459 -7.99 -17.84 2.83
CA LEU A 459 -9.18 -17.69 2.00
C LEU A 459 -10.13 -18.85 2.23
N LEU A 460 -9.61 -20.08 2.29
CA LEU A 460 -10.38 -21.26 2.64
C LEU A 460 -10.99 -21.16 4.05
N ALA A 461 -10.23 -20.65 5.02
CA ALA A 461 -10.72 -20.38 6.37
C ALA A 461 -11.84 -19.32 6.37
N ALA A 462 -11.69 -18.23 5.61
CA ALA A 462 -12.72 -17.21 5.46
C ALA A 462 -14.00 -17.76 4.82
N ARG A 463 -13.88 -18.65 3.83
CA ARG A 463 -15.01 -19.35 3.20
C ARG A 463 -15.75 -20.29 4.16
N LEU A 464 -15.02 -21.06 4.97
CA LEU A 464 -15.61 -21.90 6.02
C LEU A 464 -16.30 -21.05 7.10
N ALA A 465 -15.66 -19.96 7.54
CA ALA A 465 -16.27 -19.04 8.51
C ALA A 465 -17.53 -18.39 7.95
N PHE A 466 -17.53 -18.05 6.65
CA PHE A 466 -18.68 -17.48 5.96
C PHE A 466 -19.88 -18.42 5.91
N THR A 467 -19.67 -19.70 5.58
CA THR A 467 -20.77 -20.67 5.55
C THR A 467 -21.36 -20.92 6.93
N VAL A 468 -20.53 -20.96 7.99
CA VAL A 468 -21.01 -21.09 9.38
C VAL A 468 -21.79 -19.83 9.81
N ALA A 469 -21.24 -18.63 9.59
CA ALA A 469 -21.89 -17.40 10.03
C ALA A 469 -23.23 -17.12 9.33
N CYS A 470 -23.41 -17.64 8.12
CA CYS A 470 -24.65 -17.53 7.35
C CYS A 470 -25.58 -18.75 7.46
N ASP A 471 -25.33 -19.67 8.40
CA ASP A 471 -26.17 -20.86 8.64
C ASP A 471 -26.33 -21.78 7.41
N ARG A 472 -25.28 -21.90 6.60
CA ARG A 472 -25.23 -22.73 5.38
C ARG A 472 -24.46 -24.02 5.60
N GLN A 473 -25.02 -24.86 6.47
CA GLN A 473 -24.44 -26.16 6.84
C GLN A 473 -24.27 -27.10 5.64
N ASP A 474 -25.16 -27.01 4.65
CA ASP A 474 -25.12 -27.76 3.40
C ASP A 474 -23.82 -27.50 2.62
N VAL A 475 -23.45 -26.22 2.48
CA VAL A 475 -22.22 -25.80 1.78
C VAL A 475 -20.98 -26.05 2.65
N PHE A 476 -21.10 -25.82 3.97
CA PHE A 476 -20.01 -26.05 4.92
C PHE A 476 -19.51 -27.50 4.87
N LEU A 477 -20.41 -28.50 4.93
CA LEU A 477 -20.01 -29.90 4.95
C LEU A 477 -19.24 -30.30 3.68
N GLY A 478 -19.72 -29.88 2.51
CA GLY A 478 -19.03 -30.14 1.25
C GLY A 478 -17.65 -29.50 1.18
N LEU A 479 -17.53 -28.24 1.62
CA LEU A 479 -16.23 -27.55 1.64
C LEU A 479 -15.28 -28.17 2.68
N TYR A 480 -15.80 -28.50 3.86
CA TYR A 480 -15.04 -29.09 4.96
C TYR A 480 -14.50 -30.47 4.59
N GLU A 481 -15.32 -31.37 4.03
CA GLU A 481 -14.90 -32.70 3.58
C GLU A 481 -13.76 -32.61 2.56
N ASN A 482 -13.86 -31.70 1.59
CA ASN A 482 -12.79 -31.46 0.61
C ASN A 482 -11.51 -30.94 1.28
N SER A 483 -11.66 -30.08 2.30
CA SER A 483 -10.54 -29.47 3.03
C SER A 483 -9.79 -30.44 3.94
N THR A 484 -10.45 -31.46 4.49
CA THR A 484 -9.80 -32.46 5.37
C THR A 484 -8.71 -33.29 4.68
N ARG A 485 -8.69 -33.28 3.34
CA ARG A 485 -7.63 -33.95 2.54
C ARG A 485 -6.33 -33.15 2.48
N ARG A 486 -6.34 -31.88 2.91
CA ARG A 486 -5.13 -31.04 2.93
C ARG A 486 -4.24 -31.40 4.12
N ARG A 487 -2.92 -31.21 3.96
CA ARG A 487 -1.93 -31.47 5.02
C ARG A 487 -2.03 -30.49 6.18
N ASP A 488 -2.57 -29.29 5.92
CA ASP A 488 -2.67 -28.14 6.82
C ASP A 488 -4.07 -27.99 7.46
N TRP A 489 -4.87 -29.07 7.53
CA TRP A 489 -6.27 -29.00 7.99
C TRP A 489 -6.43 -28.56 9.46
N VAL A 490 -5.45 -28.87 10.32
CA VAL A 490 -5.45 -28.45 11.74
C VAL A 490 -5.38 -26.93 11.83
N ASP A 491 -4.39 -26.35 11.16
CA ASP A 491 -4.21 -24.90 11.05
C ASP A 491 -5.45 -24.22 10.43
N LEU A 492 -6.05 -24.84 9.41
CA LEU A 492 -7.30 -24.36 8.79
C LEU A 492 -8.42 -24.25 9.82
N THR A 493 -8.58 -25.27 10.67
CA THR A 493 -9.64 -25.34 11.68
C THR A 493 -9.42 -24.27 12.75
N GLU A 494 -8.19 -24.11 13.23
CA GLU A 494 -7.84 -23.07 14.21
C GLU A 494 -8.07 -21.66 13.65
N ARG A 495 -7.65 -21.41 12.40
CA ARG A 495 -7.89 -20.13 11.72
C ARG A 495 -9.38 -19.86 11.54
N THR A 496 -10.16 -20.85 11.11
CA THR A 496 -11.61 -20.71 10.93
C THR A 496 -12.29 -20.34 12.26
N LYS A 497 -11.94 -21.03 13.35
CA LYS A 497 -12.43 -20.71 14.71
C LYS A 497 -12.07 -19.30 15.14
N HIS A 498 -10.81 -18.91 14.94
CA HIS A 498 -10.35 -17.57 15.25
C HIS A 498 -11.14 -16.51 14.47
N LEU A 499 -11.36 -16.72 13.16
CA LEU A 499 -12.16 -15.80 12.34
C LEU A 499 -13.61 -15.70 12.82
N LEU A 500 -14.24 -16.81 13.18
CA LEU A 500 -15.59 -16.79 13.77
C LEU A 500 -15.60 -16.04 15.11
N GLN A 501 -14.61 -16.24 15.97
CA GLN A 501 -14.52 -15.52 17.24
C GLN A 501 -14.36 -14.00 17.04
N VAL A 502 -13.61 -13.58 16.03
CA VAL A 502 -13.38 -12.15 15.75
C VAL A 502 -14.57 -11.50 15.04
N TYR A 503 -15.15 -12.17 14.04
CA TYR A 503 -16.14 -11.56 13.13
C TYR A 503 -17.59 -11.96 13.42
N ALA A 504 -17.83 -13.07 14.11
CA ALA A 504 -19.15 -13.59 14.47
C ALA A 504 -19.15 -14.22 15.89
N PRO A 505 -18.75 -13.46 16.94
CA PRO A 505 -18.56 -14.01 18.29
C PRO A 505 -19.82 -14.60 18.90
N ASP A 506 -20.99 -14.14 18.47
CA ASP A 506 -22.29 -14.62 18.92
C ASP A 506 -22.58 -16.05 18.45
N LYS A 507 -22.12 -16.44 17.25
CA LYS A 507 -22.17 -17.85 16.80
C LYS A 507 -21.34 -18.76 17.70
N VAL A 508 -20.17 -18.30 18.14
CA VAL A 508 -19.31 -19.07 19.06
C VAL A 508 -19.95 -19.22 20.44
N ALA A 509 -20.71 -18.22 20.89
CA ALA A 509 -21.40 -18.25 22.17
C ALA A 509 -22.64 -19.17 22.19
N GLU A 510 -23.39 -19.26 21.09
CA GLU A 510 -24.55 -20.14 20.95
C GLU A 510 -24.16 -21.63 21.09
N ASP A 511 -23.07 -22.04 20.42
CA ASP A 511 -22.59 -23.43 20.50
C ASP A 511 -22.10 -23.82 21.90
N GLY A 512 -21.43 -22.89 22.60
CA GLY A 512 -20.96 -23.13 23.97
C GLY A 512 -22.08 -23.27 25.01
N GLN A 513 -23.28 -22.76 24.74
CA GLN A 513 -24.46 -22.94 25.60
C GLN A 513 -25.22 -24.24 25.27
N ALA A 514 -25.23 -24.67 24.01
CA ALA A 514 -25.85 -25.92 23.59
C ALA A 514 -25.10 -27.16 24.14
N GLU A 515 -23.78 -27.10 24.25
CA GLU A 515 -22.97 -28.19 24.84
C GLU A 515 -23.22 -28.37 26.36
N GLY A 516 -23.81 -27.39 27.06
CA GLY A 516 -24.18 -27.50 28.48
C GLY A 516 -25.51 -28.20 28.75
N SER A 517 -26.33 -28.47 27.72
CA SER A 517 -27.68 -29.04 27.89
C SER A 517 -27.91 -30.36 27.14
N ALA A 518 -27.06 -30.71 26.17
CA ALA A 518 -27.20 -31.93 25.36
C ALA A 518 -26.06 -32.95 25.56
N ALA A 519 -24.99 -32.60 26.27
CA ALA A 519 -23.84 -33.48 26.49
C ALA A 519 -24.12 -34.67 27.43
N ASP A 520 -25.23 -34.68 28.17
CA ASP A 520 -25.65 -35.83 28.99
C ASP A 520 -26.43 -36.91 28.19
N GLU A 521 -26.87 -36.65 26.96
CA GLU A 521 -27.68 -37.63 26.18
C GLU A 521 -26.98 -38.21 24.94
N ALA A 522 -25.81 -37.71 24.52
CA ALA A 522 -25.17 -38.10 23.25
C ALA A 522 -23.88 -38.95 23.37
N VAL A 523 -23.40 -39.29 24.57
CA VAL A 523 -22.21 -40.15 24.79
C VAL A 523 -22.53 -41.66 24.63
N SER A 524 -23.26 -42.05 23.58
CA SER A 524 -23.60 -43.47 23.34
C SER A 524 -23.51 -43.95 21.90
N LEU A 525 -22.88 -43.19 20.99
CA LEU A 525 -22.61 -43.67 19.64
C LEU A 525 -21.15 -43.35 19.24
N GLU A 526 -20.22 -44.13 19.80
CA GLU A 526 -18.88 -44.27 19.21
C GLU A 526 -18.98 -45.02 17.87
N PRO A 527 -18.25 -44.58 16.82
CA PRO A 527 -18.11 -45.36 15.60
C PRO A 527 -17.22 -46.57 15.86
N SER A 528 -17.75 -47.77 15.62
CA SER A 528 -17.01 -49.03 15.64
C SER A 528 -15.69 -48.93 14.86
N PRO A 529 -14.57 -49.44 15.40
CA PRO A 529 -13.30 -49.44 14.71
C PRO A 529 -13.40 -50.27 13.43
N LEU A 530 -13.06 -49.63 12.31
CA LEU A 530 -12.93 -50.26 10.99
C LEU A 530 -11.99 -51.46 11.09
N GLY A 531 -12.49 -52.58 10.54
CA GLY A 531 -11.88 -53.90 10.63
C GLY A 531 -10.47 -53.98 10.06
N ASN A 532 -9.72 -54.90 10.68
CA ASN A 532 -8.39 -55.34 10.31
C ASN A 532 -8.28 -55.68 8.81
N ALA A 533 -7.21 -55.19 8.19
CA ALA A 533 -6.76 -55.61 6.87
C ALA A 533 -6.42 -57.12 6.86
N PRO A 534 -6.66 -57.85 5.75
CA PRO A 534 -6.33 -59.27 5.65
C PRO A 534 -4.81 -59.48 5.49
N PRO A 535 -4.29 -60.66 5.88
CA PRO A 535 -2.87 -60.95 5.73
C PRO A 535 -2.54 -61.18 4.25
N THR A 536 -1.45 -60.55 3.80
CA THR A 536 -0.80 -60.86 2.53
C THR A 536 -0.30 -62.30 2.53
N VAL A 537 -0.64 -63.04 1.48
CA VAL A 537 0.00 -64.30 1.06
C VAL A 537 0.98 -64.00 -0.05
#